data_AF-A0AAE0LB26-F1
#
_entry.id   AF-A0AAE0LB26-F1
#
_cell.length_a   1.000
_cell.length_b   1.000
_cell.length_c   1.000
_cell.angle_alpha   90.00
_cell.angle_beta   90.00
_cell.angle_gamma   90.00
#
_symmetry.space_group_name_H-M   'P 1'
#
loop_
_entity.id
_entity.type
_entity.pdbx_description
1 polymer ?
#
loop_
_entity_poly.entity_id
_entity_poly.type
_entity_poly.pdbx_seq_one_letter_code
_entity_poly.pdbx_strand_id
1 'polypeptide(L)'
;MDRLNEFLAEKTVTSTNPELCTVLRLFYRFSYAYERSSASLKQIMQKVSPTLQGQLSHQVHRKWLENFPLFKNVTLSMPFHIKLAMSLETMVVGPMEAIVEPYQIADKLYIIEKGIIMGKNCRVYRAGDYIGEESIFNFGSSQRGYQVTSMTHGHLSYLPTSRLRDLLDPDKNPTFKKEQEAFAHQIILMKVRALAFHLGRTFRTAVKNTVFPGSIQVLREELDWVSEAAFWEFTQAYYKPYWMRSHPLSIRNSGYNNLKKVVKVFASRQEAKRRATRQRLLQILPILEPIGLESYAEMLINEELDSRLLRKCTALELHSMGLKMGDAIALYEHMAEDEGTFRQHRKSSLENPLFLHLQDDPPPDSQIVLEAFSTKFGME
;
A
#
# COMPACT_ATOMS: atom_id res chain seq x y z
N MET A 1 29.41 12.34 28.62
CA MET A 1 28.73 13.65 28.57
C MET A 1 29.73 14.78 28.37
N ASP A 2 30.86 14.79 29.07
CA ASP A 2 31.85 15.89 28.98
C ASP A 2 32.38 16.11 27.55
N ARG A 3 32.78 15.03 26.86
CA ARG A 3 33.18 15.10 25.43
C ARG A 3 32.13 15.70 24.51
N LEU A 4 30.84 15.50 24.77
CA LEU A 4 29.76 16.10 23.98
C LEU A 4 29.70 17.60 24.24
N ASN A 5 29.79 18.01 25.51
CA ASN A 5 29.76 19.42 25.88
C ASN A 5 30.98 20.16 25.32
N GLU A 6 32.17 19.55 25.38
CA GLU A 6 33.39 20.06 24.73
C GLU A 6 33.17 20.27 23.23
N PHE A 7 32.62 19.27 22.52
CA PHE A 7 32.32 19.38 21.09
C PHE A 7 31.31 20.50 20.76
N LEU A 8 30.23 20.61 21.54
CA LEU A 8 29.20 21.64 21.36
C LEU A 8 29.71 23.05 21.64
N ALA A 9 30.68 23.18 22.55
CA ALA A 9 31.37 24.43 22.83
C ALA A 9 32.35 24.77 21.69
N GLU A 10 33.18 23.81 21.26
CA GLU A 10 34.16 23.98 20.18
C GLU A 10 33.48 24.40 18.86
N LYS A 11 32.35 23.81 18.52
CA LYS A 11 31.60 24.14 17.29
C LYS A 11 30.64 25.31 17.43
N THR A 12 30.64 26.03 18.56
CA THR A 12 29.76 27.19 18.81
C THR A 12 28.26 26.90 18.60
N VAL A 13 27.86 25.62 18.71
CA VAL A 13 26.44 25.22 18.57
C VAL A 13 25.65 25.76 19.77
N THR A 14 26.30 25.85 20.92
CA THR A 14 25.70 26.35 22.17
C THR A 14 25.19 27.78 22.04
N SER A 15 25.88 28.65 21.30
CA SER A 15 25.44 30.04 21.06
C SER A 15 24.48 30.17 19.89
N THR A 16 24.62 29.31 18.87
CA THR A 16 23.86 29.41 17.61
C THR A 16 22.48 28.75 17.72
N ASN A 17 22.37 27.61 18.40
CA ASN A 17 21.12 26.88 18.57
C ASN A 17 21.09 26.12 19.91
N PRO A 18 20.67 26.78 21.01
CA PRO A 18 20.65 26.17 22.35
C PRO A 18 19.61 25.04 22.49
N GLU A 19 18.55 25.06 21.68
CA GLU A 19 17.52 24.01 21.66
C GLU A 19 18.10 22.69 21.17
N LEU A 20 18.87 22.73 20.07
CA LEU A 20 19.56 21.56 19.54
C LEU A 20 20.53 20.96 20.57
N CYS A 21 21.26 21.78 21.32
CA CYS A 21 22.12 21.29 22.41
C CYS A 21 21.33 20.52 23.47
N THR A 22 20.13 21.00 23.81
CA THR A 22 19.26 20.33 24.79
C THR A 22 18.78 18.98 24.27
N VAL A 23 18.34 18.93 23.02
CA VAL A 23 17.91 17.69 22.34
C VAL A 23 19.06 16.68 22.27
N LEU A 24 20.25 17.11 21.87
CA LEU A 24 21.44 16.24 21.80
C LEU A 24 21.83 15.69 23.17
N ARG A 25 21.79 16.50 24.22
CA ARG A 25 22.06 16.01 25.59
C ARG A 25 21.03 14.97 26.04
N LEU A 26 19.75 15.18 25.74
CA LEU A 26 18.68 14.22 26.03
C LEU A 26 18.89 12.92 25.25
N PHE A 27 19.20 13.02 23.96
CA PHE A 27 19.52 11.88 23.11
C PHE A 27 20.69 11.07 23.64
N TYR A 28 21.82 11.72 23.97
CA TYR A 28 23.00 11.03 24.51
C TYR A 28 22.73 10.40 25.87
N ARG A 29 21.94 11.04 26.73
CA ARG A 29 21.54 10.45 28.01
C ARG A 29 20.71 9.18 27.79
N PHE A 30 19.77 9.21 26.85
CA PHE A 30 18.96 8.05 26.49
C PHE A 30 19.81 6.93 25.87
N SER A 31 20.64 7.26 24.88
CA SER A 31 21.55 6.33 24.21
C SER A 31 22.50 5.65 25.21
N TYR A 32 23.13 6.42 26.11
CA TYR A 32 24.05 5.87 27.11
C TYR A 32 23.34 4.98 28.14
N ALA A 33 22.16 5.39 28.62
CA ALA A 33 21.37 4.57 29.55
C ALA A 33 20.97 3.24 28.90
N TYR A 34 20.67 3.26 27.60
CA TYR A 34 20.39 2.06 26.83
C TYR A 34 21.64 1.20 26.66
N GLU A 35 22.75 1.72 26.13
CA GLU A 35 24.00 1.00 25.93
C GLU A 35 24.53 0.32 27.20
N ARG A 36 24.37 0.96 28.36
CA ARG A 36 24.75 0.37 29.65
C ARG A 36 23.84 -0.78 30.08
N SER A 37 22.55 -0.68 29.78
CA SER A 37 21.56 -1.74 30.06
C SER A 37 21.62 -2.88 29.05
N SER A 38 22.03 -2.59 27.81
CA SER A 38 22.20 -3.53 26.72
C SER A 38 23.66 -3.50 26.31
N ALA A 39 24.53 -4.15 27.10
CA ALA A 39 25.80 -4.60 26.53
C ALA A 39 25.44 -5.27 25.21
N SER A 40 26.04 -4.80 24.10
CA SER A 40 25.45 -5.03 22.77
C SER A 40 25.17 -6.51 22.65
N LEU A 41 23.92 -6.88 22.34
CA LEU A 41 23.49 -8.28 22.34
C LEU A 41 24.52 -9.15 21.58
N LYS A 42 25.09 -8.58 20.52
CA LYS A 42 26.22 -9.08 19.75
C LYS A 42 27.48 -9.40 20.59
N GLN A 43 27.94 -8.50 21.45
CA GLN A 43 29.06 -8.75 22.37
C GLN A 43 28.76 -9.87 23.37
N ILE A 44 27.53 -9.93 23.90
CA ILE A 44 27.12 -11.04 24.79
C ILE A 44 27.12 -12.35 24.01
N MET A 45 26.48 -12.36 22.83
CA MET A 45 26.43 -13.51 21.93
C MET A 45 27.83 -14.02 21.58
N GLN A 46 28.80 -13.13 21.33
CA GLN A 46 30.19 -13.53 21.05
C GLN A 46 30.89 -14.22 22.23
N LYS A 47 30.46 -13.98 23.47
CA LYS A 47 31.07 -14.56 24.68
C LYS A 47 30.42 -15.88 25.12
N VAL A 48 29.19 -16.15 24.71
CA VAL A 48 28.46 -17.37 25.08
C VAL A 48 28.69 -18.50 24.08
N SER A 49 28.51 -19.74 24.53
CA SER A 49 28.64 -20.94 23.69
C SER A 49 27.59 -20.96 22.55
N PRO A 50 27.85 -21.62 21.41
CA PRO A 50 26.91 -21.65 20.27
C PRO A 50 25.49 -22.11 20.63
N THR A 51 25.37 -23.08 21.54
CA THR A 51 24.06 -23.56 22.02
C THR A 51 23.30 -22.45 22.76
N LEU A 52 23.98 -21.73 23.65
CA LEU A 52 23.41 -20.60 24.38
C LEU A 52 23.12 -19.41 23.46
N GLN A 53 23.96 -19.17 22.45
CA GLN A 53 23.70 -18.14 21.43
C GLN A 53 22.36 -18.38 20.74
N GLY A 54 22.08 -19.62 20.37
CA GLY A 54 20.81 -19.97 19.73
C GLY A 54 19.62 -19.74 20.65
N GLN A 55 19.71 -20.18 21.90
CA GLN A 55 18.63 -19.98 22.88
C GLN A 55 18.38 -18.49 23.17
N LEU A 56 19.46 -17.72 23.36
CA LEU A 56 19.39 -16.29 23.61
C LEU A 56 18.82 -15.53 22.40
N SER A 57 19.32 -15.82 21.20
CA SER A 57 18.83 -15.22 19.95
C SER A 57 17.33 -15.52 19.77
N HIS A 58 16.94 -16.78 19.96
CA HIS A 58 15.54 -17.18 19.86
C HIS A 58 14.69 -16.39 20.86
N GLN A 59 15.08 -16.34 22.14
CA GLN A 59 14.30 -15.66 23.17
C GLN A 59 14.17 -14.15 22.95
N VAL A 60 15.25 -13.48 22.53
CA VAL A 60 15.25 -12.02 22.33
C VAL A 60 14.46 -11.63 21.08
N HIS A 61 14.59 -12.39 20.00
CA HIS A 61 14.00 -12.04 18.71
C HIS A 61 12.66 -12.72 18.43
N ARG A 62 12.18 -13.61 19.33
CA ARG A 62 10.93 -14.36 19.19
C ARG A 62 9.76 -13.50 18.75
N LYS A 63 9.51 -12.42 19.48
CA LYS A 63 8.29 -11.61 19.33
C LYS A 63 8.12 -11.05 17.91
N TRP A 64 9.18 -10.49 17.34
CA TRP A 64 9.09 -9.91 15.99
C TRP A 64 9.18 -10.98 14.91
N LEU A 65 9.94 -12.06 15.12
CA LEU A 65 10.02 -13.19 14.19
C LEU A 65 8.68 -13.91 14.03
N GLU A 66 7.93 -14.11 15.11
CA GLU A 66 6.59 -14.70 15.06
C GLU A 66 5.57 -13.80 14.35
N ASN A 67 5.74 -12.48 14.48
CA ASN A 67 4.85 -11.49 13.87
C ASN A 67 5.20 -11.21 12.40
N PHE A 68 6.46 -11.36 12.01
CA PHE A 68 6.91 -11.00 10.67
C PHE A 68 6.41 -12.02 9.63
N PRO A 69 5.60 -11.61 8.64
CA PRO A 69 4.96 -12.52 7.70
C PRO A 69 5.93 -13.43 6.93
N LEU A 70 7.16 -12.97 6.71
CA LEU A 70 8.18 -13.73 6.00
C LEU A 70 8.70 -14.93 6.81
N PHE A 71 8.82 -14.78 8.13
CA PHE A 71 9.25 -15.84 9.03
C PHE A 71 8.06 -16.69 9.51
N LYS A 72 6.83 -16.21 9.26
CA LYS A 72 5.60 -16.90 9.66
C LYS A 72 5.50 -18.26 8.95
N ASN A 73 5.39 -19.32 9.75
CA ASN A 73 5.34 -20.73 9.32
C ASN A 73 6.64 -21.26 8.70
N VAL A 74 7.78 -20.58 8.87
CA VAL A 74 9.09 -21.12 8.51
C VAL A 74 9.73 -21.70 9.76
N THR A 75 10.04 -23.00 9.74
CA THR A 75 10.84 -23.62 10.80
C THR A 75 12.30 -23.24 10.58
N LEU A 76 12.78 -22.27 11.36
CA LEU A 76 14.15 -21.79 11.27
C LEU A 76 15.07 -22.67 12.11
N SER A 77 16.18 -23.14 11.53
CA SER A 77 17.21 -23.79 12.31
C SER A 77 17.89 -22.81 13.27
N MET A 78 18.41 -23.34 14.39
CA MET A 78 19.14 -22.54 15.38
C MET A 78 20.35 -21.80 14.78
N PRO A 79 21.18 -22.39 13.89
CA PRO A 79 22.28 -21.66 13.29
C PRO A 79 21.81 -20.50 12.39
N PHE A 80 20.64 -20.63 11.75
CA PHE A 80 20.04 -19.53 11.00
C PHE A 80 19.61 -18.38 11.92
N HIS A 81 18.94 -18.68 13.04
CA HIS A 81 18.58 -17.68 14.05
C HIS A 81 19.81 -16.93 14.58
N ILE A 82 20.91 -17.64 14.85
CA ILE A 82 22.15 -17.03 15.33
C ILE A 82 22.70 -16.07 14.27
N LYS A 83 22.85 -16.51 13.02
CA LYS A 83 23.38 -15.66 11.95
C LYS A 83 22.49 -14.45 11.66
N LEU A 84 21.17 -14.62 11.70
CA LEU A 84 20.22 -13.53 11.54
C LEU A 84 20.39 -12.48 12.64
N ALA A 85 20.42 -12.91 13.90
CA ALA A 85 20.62 -12.01 15.04
C ALA A 85 21.97 -11.29 14.99
N MET A 86 23.04 -11.98 14.58
CA MET A 86 24.38 -11.38 14.42
C MET A 86 24.47 -10.38 13.26
N SER A 87 23.52 -10.43 12.33
CA SER A 87 23.40 -9.52 11.18
C SER A 87 22.55 -8.28 11.49
N LEU A 88 21.87 -8.24 12.65
CA LEU A 88 21.15 -7.06 13.09
C LEU A 88 22.13 -6.01 13.60
N GLU A 89 21.86 -4.77 13.22
CA GLU A 89 22.53 -3.58 13.72
C GLU A 89 21.53 -2.79 14.56
N THR A 90 22.03 -1.99 15.50
CA THR A 90 21.19 -1.22 16.43
C THR A 90 21.26 0.26 16.09
N MET A 91 20.16 0.96 16.31
CA MET A 91 20.00 2.39 16.05
C MET A 91 19.14 3.00 17.15
N VAL A 92 19.60 4.12 17.68
CA VAL A 92 18.83 4.96 18.60
C VAL A 92 18.32 6.15 17.81
N VAL A 93 17.04 6.49 18.00
CA VAL A 93 16.42 7.66 17.38
C VAL A 93 15.84 8.57 18.45
N GLY A 94 16.05 9.86 18.30
CA GLY A 94 15.41 10.91 19.10
C GLY A 94 13.93 11.05 18.74
N PRO A 95 13.14 11.81 19.52
CA PRO A 95 11.74 12.10 19.19
C PRO A 95 11.61 12.97 17.94
N MET A 96 10.56 12.75 17.15
CA MET A 96 10.24 13.49 15.92
C MET A 96 11.30 13.37 14.81
N GLU A 97 12.29 12.49 14.96
CA GLU A 97 13.28 12.21 13.93
C GLU A 97 12.70 11.31 12.84
N ALA A 98 13.04 11.61 11.59
CA ALA A 98 12.70 10.77 10.47
C ALA A 98 13.58 9.50 10.48
N ILE A 99 12.95 8.35 10.61
CA ILE A 99 13.60 7.03 10.48
C ILE A 99 13.70 6.66 9.01
N VAL A 100 12.65 7.01 8.25
CA VAL A 100 12.53 6.78 6.82
C VAL A 100 12.10 8.08 6.18
N GLU A 101 12.85 8.51 5.17
CA GLU A 101 12.52 9.69 4.39
C GLU A 101 11.76 9.33 3.10
N PRO A 102 10.89 10.23 2.60
CA PRO A 102 10.33 10.10 1.26
C PRO A 102 11.45 9.96 0.22
N TYR A 103 11.22 9.10 -0.76
CA TYR A 103 12.12 8.78 -1.87
C TYR A 103 13.44 8.12 -1.48
N GLN A 104 13.67 7.86 -0.19
CA GLN A 104 14.81 7.08 0.27
C GLN A 104 14.75 5.66 -0.31
N ILE A 105 15.91 5.12 -0.70
CA ILE A 105 16.05 3.74 -1.14
C ILE A 105 15.67 2.80 0.01
N ALA A 106 14.82 1.81 -0.26
CA ALA A 106 14.38 0.84 0.73
C ALA A 106 15.44 -0.24 0.97
N ASP A 107 16.56 0.10 1.59
CA ASP A 107 17.71 -0.81 1.78
C ASP A 107 17.73 -1.51 3.15
N LYS A 108 16.86 -1.15 4.08
CA LYS A 108 16.84 -1.65 5.46
C LYS A 108 15.45 -2.07 5.92
N LEU A 109 15.37 -3.19 6.65
CA LEU A 109 14.21 -3.57 7.45
C LEU A 109 14.45 -3.09 8.88
N TYR A 110 13.50 -2.36 9.47
CA TYR A 110 13.58 -1.89 10.86
C TYR A 110 12.66 -2.70 11.77
N ILE A 111 13.13 -2.99 12.97
CA ILE A 111 12.45 -3.74 14.03
C ILE A 111 12.44 -2.85 15.27
N ILE A 112 11.25 -2.62 15.82
CA ILE A 112 11.08 -1.72 16.95
C ILE A 112 11.30 -2.49 18.25
N GLU A 113 12.34 -2.15 19.00
CA GLU A 113 12.56 -2.77 20.32
C GLU A 113 11.92 -1.95 21.44
N LYS A 114 12.02 -0.61 21.36
CA LYS A 114 11.43 0.33 22.31
C LYS A 114 10.99 1.61 21.62
N GLY A 115 10.01 2.28 22.22
CA GLY A 115 9.47 3.55 21.75
C GLY A 115 8.22 3.39 20.89
N ILE A 116 7.73 4.53 20.40
CA ILE A 116 6.55 4.65 19.56
C ILE A 116 6.95 5.32 18.25
N ILE A 117 6.53 4.73 17.13
CA ILE A 117 6.84 5.22 15.78
C ILE A 117 5.55 5.45 15.01
N MET A 118 5.47 6.57 14.31
CA MET A 118 4.40 6.89 13.39
C MET A 118 4.86 6.61 11.96
N GLY A 119 4.12 5.78 11.24
CA GLY A 119 4.36 5.51 9.83
C GLY A 119 3.25 6.04 8.93
N LYS A 120 3.17 5.47 7.73
CA LYS A 120 2.21 5.86 6.69
C LYS A 120 0.76 5.85 7.20
N ASN A 121 -0.02 6.85 6.79
CA ASN A 121 -1.43 7.03 7.15
C ASN A 121 -1.66 7.11 8.67
N CYS A 122 -0.75 7.75 9.41
CA CYS A 122 -0.82 7.90 10.86
C CYS A 122 -0.88 6.56 11.62
N ARG A 123 -0.40 5.47 11.01
CA ARG A 123 -0.34 4.17 11.69
C ARG A 123 0.74 4.22 12.76
N VAL A 124 0.37 3.83 13.98
CA VAL A 124 1.29 3.76 15.11
C VAL A 124 1.88 2.35 15.20
N TYR A 125 3.20 2.28 15.34
CA TYR A 125 4.00 1.08 15.52
C TYR A 125 4.64 1.09 16.92
N ARG A 126 4.67 -0.08 17.56
CA ARG A 126 5.11 -0.29 18.95
C ARG A 126 6.22 -1.35 19.01
N ALA A 127 6.76 -1.57 20.21
CA ALA A 127 7.76 -2.61 20.46
C ALA A 127 7.30 -4.00 19.99
N GLY A 128 8.09 -4.62 19.11
CA GLY A 128 7.82 -5.89 18.44
C GLY A 128 7.24 -5.76 17.04
N ASP A 129 6.84 -4.55 16.63
CA ASP A 129 6.46 -4.27 15.25
C ASP A 129 7.70 -4.03 14.37
N TYR A 130 7.48 -3.98 13.06
CA TYR A 130 8.52 -3.83 12.05
C TYR A 130 8.08 -2.86 10.96
N ILE A 131 9.04 -2.29 10.24
CA ILE A 131 8.87 -1.30 9.17
C ILE A 131 9.87 -1.61 8.06
N GLY A 132 9.54 -1.27 6.81
CA GLY A 132 10.46 -1.45 5.68
C GLY A 132 10.37 -2.82 5.01
N GLU A 133 9.21 -3.49 5.06
CA GLU A 133 9.00 -4.79 4.40
C GLU A 133 9.27 -4.74 2.89
N GLU A 134 9.11 -3.57 2.27
CA GLU A 134 9.43 -3.33 0.86
C GLU A 134 10.91 -3.52 0.52
N SER A 135 11.81 -3.41 1.52
CA SER A 135 13.23 -3.67 1.31
C SER A 135 13.48 -5.12 0.90
N ILE A 136 12.64 -6.04 1.36
CA ILE A 136 12.74 -7.47 1.05
C ILE A 136 12.16 -7.76 -0.34
N PHE A 137 11.04 -7.14 -0.71
CA PHE A 137 10.39 -7.43 -1.99
C PHE A 137 11.21 -6.97 -3.20
N ASN A 138 11.84 -5.81 -3.06
CA ASN A 138 12.59 -5.18 -4.15
C ASN A 138 14.10 -5.29 -3.95
N PHE A 139 14.55 -6.01 -2.91
CA PHE A 139 15.95 -6.18 -2.55
C PHE A 139 16.75 -4.87 -2.56
N GLY A 140 16.15 -3.76 -2.11
CA GLY A 140 16.82 -2.47 -2.04
C GLY A 140 16.85 -1.65 -3.34
N SER A 141 16.07 -1.98 -4.36
CA SER A 141 16.02 -1.17 -5.59
C SER A 141 14.90 -0.13 -5.63
N SER A 142 13.88 -0.24 -4.78
CA SER A 142 12.74 0.68 -4.79
C SER A 142 12.92 1.86 -3.85
N GLN A 143 12.51 3.04 -4.31
CA GLN A 143 12.34 4.21 -3.47
C GLN A 143 11.04 4.12 -2.65
N ARG A 144 11.07 4.65 -1.43
CA ARG A 144 9.92 4.67 -0.53
C ARG A 144 9.03 5.88 -0.81
N GLY A 145 7.75 5.66 -1.00
CA GLY A 145 6.77 6.75 -1.19
C GLY A 145 6.15 7.26 0.12
N TYR A 146 6.82 7.13 1.26
CA TYR A 146 6.27 7.50 2.56
C TYR A 146 7.38 7.86 3.57
N GLN A 147 7.01 8.65 4.58
CA GLN A 147 7.86 9.00 5.71
C GLN A 147 7.48 8.17 6.94
N VAL A 148 8.47 7.93 7.80
CA VAL A 148 8.29 7.32 9.12
C VAL A 148 9.04 8.18 10.12
N THR A 149 8.36 8.59 11.19
CA THR A 149 8.93 9.43 12.24
C THR A 149 8.77 8.79 13.60
N SER A 150 9.77 8.92 14.46
CA SER A 150 9.65 8.54 15.86
C SER A 150 8.76 9.54 16.60
N MET A 151 7.92 9.08 17.52
CA MET A 151 7.14 9.98 18.41
C MET A 151 7.83 10.16 19.76
N THR A 152 8.59 9.14 20.18
CA THR A 152 9.37 9.13 21.42
C THR A 152 10.81 8.77 21.09
N HIS A 153 11.69 8.81 22.09
CA HIS A 153 12.98 8.14 21.96
C HIS A 153 12.73 6.66 21.63
N GLY A 154 13.36 6.20 20.55
CA GLY A 154 13.18 4.87 20.00
C GLY A 154 14.49 4.10 20.05
N HIS A 155 14.39 2.80 20.30
CA HIS A 155 15.49 1.87 20.07
C HIS A 155 15.05 0.86 19.02
N LEU A 156 15.82 0.81 17.93
CA LEU A 156 15.50 0.05 16.74
C LEU A 156 16.65 -0.90 16.44
N SER A 157 16.32 -2.13 16.11
CA SER A 157 17.24 -2.99 15.37
C SER A 157 16.94 -2.85 13.88
N TYR A 158 17.94 -2.92 13.02
CA TYR A 158 17.73 -2.96 11.58
C TYR A 158 18.56 -4.05 10.91
N LEU A 159 17.99 -4.62 9.85
CA LEU A 159 18.62 -5.62 9.01
C LEU A 159 18.87 -5.02 7.63
N PRO A 160 20.14 -4.79 7.25
CA PRO A 160 20.47 -4.37 5.89
C PRO A 160 20.05 -5.44 4.89
N THR A 161 19.48 -5.01 3.77
CA THR A 161 19.00 -5.91 2.72
C THR A 161 20.15 -6.68 2.06
N SER A 162 21.34 -6.09 1.99
CA SER A 162 22.56 -6.79 1.57
C SER A 162 22.87 -7.99 2.46
N ARG A 163 22.80 -7.83 3.78
CA ARG A 163 23.03 -8.92 4.76
C ARG A 163 21.95 -9.99 4.69
N LEU A 164 20.69 -9.59 4.56
CA LEU A 164 19.59 -10.53 4.36
C LEU A 164 19.77 -11.31 3.05
N ARG A 165 20.15 -10.62 1.97
CA ARG A 165 20.42 -11.25 0.67
C ARG A 165 21.54 -12.28 0.79
N ASP A 166 22.64 -11.92 1.45
CA ASP A 166 23.77 -12.83 1.67
C ASP A 166 23.35 -14.06 2.49
N LEU A 167 22.52 -13.88 3.51
CA LEU A 167 22.00 -14.97 4.35
C LEU A 167 21.08 -15.91 3.55
N LEU A 168 20.29 -15.34 2.64
CA LEU A 168 19.36 -16.07 1.79
C LEU A 168 20.00 -16.61 0.50
N ASP A 169 21.26 -16.30 0.25
CA ASP A 169 21.99 -16.75 -0.94
C ASP A 169 22.41 -18.23 -0.79
N PRO A 170 21.90 -19.13 -1.65
CA PRO A 170 22.21 -20.56 -1.57
C PRO A 170 23.69 -20.85 -1.84
N ASP A 171 24.38 -20.02 -2.62
CA ASP A 171 25.78 -20.22 -2.96
C ASP A 171 26.67 -19.86 -1.77
N LYS A 172 26.29 -18.84 -0.99
CA LYS A 172 27.03 -18.42 0.21
C LYS A 172 26.70 -19.25 1.45
N ASN A 173 25.47 -19.74 1.55
CA ASN A 173 24.98 -20.45 2.73
C ASN A 173 24.22 -21.75 2.34
N PRO A 174 24.91 -22.77 1.82
CA PRO A 174 24.27 -24.01 1.36
C PRO A 174 23.59 -24.79 2.48
N THR A 175 23.99 -24.57 3.73
CA THR A 175 23.41 -25.22 4.91
C THR A 175 21.96 -24.81 5.20
N PHE A 176 21.49 -23.67 4.66
CA PHE A 176 20.14 -23.15 4.91
C PHE A 176 19.19 -23.33 3.74
N LYS A 177 19.45 -24.29 2.87
CA LYS A 177 18.66 -24.50 1.64
C LYS A 177 17.16 -24.63 1.91
N LYS A 178 16.77 -25.36 2.97
CA LYS A 178 15.34 -25.54 3.33
C LYS A 178 14.68 -24.24 3.76
N GLU A 179 15.36 -23.46 4.60
CA GLU A 179 14.90 -22.16 5.05
C GLU A 179 14.83 -21.19 3.88
N GLN A 180 15.86 -21.14 3.03
CA GLN A 180 15.91 -20.31 1.82
C GLN A 180 14.75 -20.61 0.87
N GLU A 181 14.45 -21.89 0.60
CA GLU A 181 13.30 -22.31 -0.20
C GLU A 181 11.97 -21.88 0.45
N ALA A 182 11.85 -22.01 1.77
CA ALA A 182 10.67 -21.56 2.50
C ALA A 182 10.51 -20.02 2.43
N PHE A 183 11.60 -19.27 2.57
CA PHE A 183 11.62 -17.82 2.40
C PHE A 183 11.19 -17.41 1.00
N ALA A 184 11.76 -18.04 -0.02
CA ALA A 184 11.41 -17.79 -1.41
C ALA A 184 9.90 -17.95 -1.63
N HIS A 185 9.34 -19.05 -1.10
CA HIS A 185 7.92 -19.32 -1.18
C HIS A 185 7.09 -18.24 -0.47
N GLN A 186 7.50 -17.79 0.72
CA GLN A 186 6.80 -16.70 1.42
C GLN A 186 6.89 -15.38 0.65
N ILE A 187 8.05 -15.01 0.09
CA ILE A 187 8.20 -13.81 -0.75
C ILE A 187 7.23 -13.88 -1.92
N ILE A 188 7.15 -15.02 -2.61
CA ILE A 188 6.23 -15.22 -3.75
C ILE A 188 4.79 -15.04 -3.29
N LEU A 189 4.37 -15.71 -2.20
CA LEU A 189 3.01 -15.60 -1.68
C LEU A 189 2.65 -14.17 -1.29
N MET A 190 3.59 -13.43 -0.68
CA MET A 190 3.39 -12.04 -0.31
C MET A 190 3.26 -11.14 -1.54
N LYS A 191 4.13 -11.30 -2.55
CA LYS A 191 4.03 -10.55 -3.82
C LYS A 191 2.72 -10.82 -4.54
N VAL A 192 2.30 -12.08 -4.61
CA VAL A 192 1.01 -12.48 -5.18
C VAL A 192 -0.16 -11.81 -4.45
N ARG A 193 -0.14 -11.80 -3.12
CA ARG A 193 -1.17 -11.12 -2.31
C ARG A 193 -1.18 -9.61 -2.54
N ALA A 194 -0.02 -8.99 -2.62
CA ALA A 194 0.11 -7.56 -2.90
C ALA A 194 -0.47 -7.22 -4.28
N LEU A 195 -0.12 -7.98 -5.32
CA LEU A 195 -0.65 -7.83 -6.67
C LEU A 195 -2.17 -7.99 -6.70
N ALA A 196 -2.69 -9.06 -6.10
CA ALA A 196 -4.13 -9.31 -6.03
C ALA A 196 -4.89 -8.18 -5.30
N PHE A 197 -4.29 -7.62 -4.24
CA PHE A 197 -4.85 -6.48 -3.54
C PHE A 197 -4.85 -5.21 -4.40
N HIS A 198 -3.76 -4.94 -5.12
CA HIS A 198 -3.67 -3.82 -6.07
C HIS A 198 -4.71 -3.93 -7.19
N LEU A 199 -4.81 -5.10 -7.84
CA LEU A 199 -5.83 -5.37 -8.86
C LEU A 199 -7.25 -5.22 -8.31
N GLY A 200 -7.51 -5.73 -7.10
CA GLY A 200 -8.81 -5.56 -6.44
C GLY A 200 -9.14 -4.11 -6.05
N ARG A 201 -8.12 -3.26 -5.87
CA ARG A 201 -8.31 -1.82 -5.61
C ARG A 201 -8.54 -1.05 -6.90
N THR A 202 -7.72 -1.27 -7.93
CA THR A 202 -7.90 -0.64 -9.25
C THR A 202 -9.26 -0.99 -9.84
N PHE A 203 -9.67 -2.26 -9.75
CA PHE A 203 -11.01 -2.70 -10.16
C PHE A 203 -12.12 -1.95 -9.40
N ARG A 204 -12.02 -1.83 -8.07
CA ARG A 204 -13.02 -1.09 -7.28
C ARG A 204 -13.08 0.39 -7.65
N THR A 205 -11.94 1.02 -7.92
CA THR A 205 -11.89 2.41 -8.38
C THR A 205 -12.48 2.55 -9.77
N ALA A 206 -12.15 1.65 -10.70
CA ALA A 206 -12.71 1.65 -12.06
C ALA A 206 -14.23 1.46 -12.04
N VAL A 207 -14.75 0.52 -11.24
CA VAL A 207 -16.21 0.33 -11.08
C VAL A 207 -16.88 1.54 -10.44
N LYS A 208 -16.24 2.23 -9.49
CA LYS A 208 -16.79 3.47 -8.90
C LYS A 208 -16.81 4.63 -9.89
N ASN A 209 -15.80 4.71 -10.76
CA ASN A 209 -15.65 5.81 -11.70
C ASN A 209 -16.40 5.56 -13.01
N THR A 210 -16.70 4.31 -13.34
CA THR A 210 -17.49 3.97 -14.52
C THR A 210 -18.96 3.83 -14.13
N VAL A 211 -19.69 4.91 -14.33
CA VAL A 211 -21.15 5.01 -14.14
C VAL A 211 -21.92 4.40 -15.33
N PHE A 212 -21.26 3.74 -16.28
CA PHE A 212 -21.89 3.30 -17.54
C PHE A 212 -22.11 1.78 -17.64
N PRO A 213 -23.28 1.30 -18.12
CA PRO A 213 -23.63 -0.12 -18.18
C PRO A 213 -22.75 -1.00 -19.09
N GLY A 214 -21.91 -0.42 -19.96
CA GLY A 214 -20.98 -1.17 -20.83
C GLY A 214 -19.59 -1.38 -20.25
N SER A 215 -19.20 -0.67 -19.19
CA SER A 215 -17.82 -0.63 -18.71
C SER A 215 -17.36 -1.93 -18.04
N ILE A 216 -18.28 -2.74 -17.48
CA ILE A 216 -17.92 -3.99 -16.81
C ILE A 216 -17.46 -5.06 -17.81
N GLN A 217 -18.00 -5.04 -19.04
CA GLN A 217 -17.62 -5.97 -20.11
C GLN A 217 -16.26 -5.58 -20.70
N VAL A 218 -16.05 -4.29 -20.97
CA VAL A 218 -14.77 -3.73 -21.39
C VAL A 218 -13.69 -3.93 -20.31
N LEU A 219 -14.01 -3.68 -19.03
CA LEU A 219 -13.10 -3.95 -17.92
C LEU A 219 -12.80 -5.44 -17.81
N ARG A 220 -13.72 -6.34 -18.15
CA ARG A 220 -13.48 -7.80 -18.12
C ARG A 220 -12.51 -8.23 -19.23
N GLU A 221 -12.71 -7.70 -20.44
CA GLU A 221 -11.84 -7.97 -21.60
C GLU A 221 -10.44 -7.34 -21.40
N GLU A 222 -10.37 -6.12 -20.87
CA GLU A 222 -9.10 -5.48 -20.50
C GLU A 222 -8.43 -6.16 -19.29
N LEU A 223 -9.17 -6.61 -18.26
CA LEU A 223 -8.57 -7.28 -17.10
C LEU A 223 -8.14 -8.71 -17.40
N ASP A 224 -8.81 -9.44 -18.30
CA ASP A 224 -8.30 -10.75 -18.75
C ASP A 224 -6.94 -10.55 -19.45
N TRP A 225 -6.81 -9.54 -20.32
CA TRP A 225 -5.55 -9.17 -20.96
C TRP A 225 -4.49 -8.65 -19.98
N VAL A 226 -4.84 -7.71 -19.08
CA VAL A 226 -3.92 -7.18 -18.05
C VAL A 226 -3.51 -8.27 -17.07
N SER A 227 -4.37 -9.24 -16.76
CA SER A 227 -4.01 -10.34 -15.86
C SER A 227 -2.96 -11.27 -16.46
N GLU A 228 -2.99 -11.50 -17.77
CA GLU A 228 -2.06 -12.40 -18.47
C GLU A 228 -0.77 -11.69 -18.88
N ALA A 229 -0.86 -10.46 -19.37
CA ALA A 229 0.29 -9.61 -19.69
C ALA A 229 1.04 -9.15 -18.44
N ALA A 230 0.35 -8.66 -17.39
CA ALA A 230 1.01 -8.30 -16.13
C ALA A 230 1.53 -9.55 -15.41
N PHE A 231 0.91 -10.72 -15.58
CA PHE A 231 1.48 -11.99 -15.12
C PHE A 231 2.76 -12.36 -15.88
N TRP A 232 2.81 -12.17 -17.20
CA TRP A 232 3.99 -12.44 -18.02
C TRP A 232 5.11 -11.43 -17.80
N GLU A 233 4.82 -10.14 -17.67
CA GLU A 233 5.79 -9.13 -17.28
C GLU A 233 6.30 -9.36 -15.86
N PHE A 234 5.43 -9.73 -14.92
CA PHE A 234 5.83 -10.11 -13.56
C PHE A 234 6.74 -11.35 -13.56
N THR A 235 6.40 -12.39 -14.33
CA THR A 235 7.26 -13.59 -14.44
C THR A 235 8.55 -13.32 -15.23
N GLN A 236 8.54 -12.49 -16.26
CA GLN A 236 9.76 -12.15 -17.02
C GLN A 236 10.69 -11.22 -16.22
N ALA A 237 10.16 -10.18 -15.58
CA ALA A 237 10.95 -9.20 -14.84
C ALA A 237 11.46 -9.74 -13.49
N TYR A 238 10.70 -10.59 -12.80
CA TYR A 238 11.04 -11.04 -11.44
C TYR A 238 11.41 -12.52 -11.32
N TYR A 239 10.96 -13.38 -12.23
CA TYR A 239 11.26 -14.82 -12.19
C TYR A 239 12.55 -15.15 -12.98
N LYS A 240 12.84 -14.39 -14.05
CA LYS A 240 13.90 -14.72 -15.05
C LYS A 240 15.34 -14.33 -14.66
N PRO A 241 15.63 -13.21 -13.98
CA PRO A 241 17.04 -12.79 -13.84
C PRO A 241 17.88 -13.56 -12.80
N TYR A 242 17.28 -14.20 -11.77
CA TYR A 242 18.07 -14.76 -10.67
C TYR A 242 17.65 -16.16 -10.17
N TRP A 243 16.37 -16.54 -10.31
CA TRP A 243 15.83 -17.73 -9.60
C TRP A 243 15.65 -18.99 -10.46
N MET A 244 15.66 -18.87 -11.80
CA MET A 244 15.43 -20.03 -12.69
C MET A 244 16.66 -20.94 -12.90
N ARG A 245 17.87 -20.55 -12.48
CA ARG A 245 19.08 -21.36 -12.75
C ARG A 245 19.34 -22.48 -11.73
N SER A 246 18.72 -22.47 -10.56
CA SER A 246 19.17 -23.32 -9.44
C SER A 246 18.08 -24.05 -8.63
N HIS A 247 16.79 -24.01 -9.02
CA HIS A 247 15.69 -24.60 -8.22
C HIS A 247 14.80 -25.63 -8.93
N PRO A 248 14.29 -26.65 -8.21
CA PRO A 248 13.52 -27.76 -8.77
C PRO A 248 12.11 -27.36 -9.25
N LEU A 249 11.67 -28.00 -10.34
CA LEU A 249 10.37 -27.80 -11.01
C LEU A 249 9.14 -27.92 -10.09
N SER A 250 9.25 -28.64 -8.96
CA SER A 250 8.15 -28.84 -8.00
C SER A 250 7.69 -27.55 -7.33
N ILE A 251 8.63 -26.64 -6.99
CA ILE A 251 8.32 -25.34 -6.37
C ILE A 251 7.58 -24.44 -7.37
N ARG A 252 7.95 -24.52 -8.66
CA ARG A 252 7.32 -23.80 -9.77
C ARG A 252 5.85 -24.19 -9.93
N ASN A 253 5.54 -25.49 -9.86
CA ASN A 253 4.17 -25.99 -10.01
C ASN A 253 3.30 -25.70 -8.78
N SER A 254 3.87 -25.70 -7.56
CA SER A 254 3.14 -25.39 -6.32
C SER A 254 2.67 -23.93 -6.29
N GLY A 255 3.55 -22.98 -6.62
CA GLY A 255 3.20 -21.55 -6.70
C GLY A 255 2.10 -21.27 -7.73
N TYR A 256 2.20 -21.88 -8.91
CA TYR A 256 1.19 -21.79 -9.96
C TYR A 256 -0.19 -22.31 -9.51
N ASN A 257 -0.22 -23.49 -8.89
CA ASN A 257 -1.48 -24.10 -8.43
C ASN A 257 -2.13 -23.30 -7.30
N ASN A 258 -1.35 -22.73 -6.38
CA ASN A 258 -1.87 -21.87 -5.31
C ASN A 258 -2.44 -20.57 -5.86
N LEU A 259 -1.80 -19.97 -6.87
CA LEU A 259 -2.31 -18.78 -7.56
C LEU A 259 -3.64 -19.06 -8.28
N LYS A 260 -3.72 -20.16 -9.06
CA LYS A 260 -4.96 -20.61 -9.71
C LYS A 260 -6.10 -20.79 -8.71
N LYS A 261 -5.82 -21.36 -7.53
CA LYS A 261 -6.81 -21.50 -6.45
C LYS A 261 -7.30 -20.14 -5.92
N VAL A 262 -6.39 -19.20 -5.66
CA VAL A 262 -6.75 -17.86 -5.18
C VAL A 262 -7.63 -17.11 -6.19
N VAL A 263 -7.27 -17.15 -7.47
CA VAL A 263 -8.06 -16.55 -8.56
C VAL A 263 -9.44 -17.20 -8.64
N LYS A 264 -9.52 -18.53 -8.59
CA LYS A 264 -10.79 -19.28 -8.63
C LYS A 264 -11.71 -18.96 -7.44
N VAL A 265 -11.15 -18.82 -6.22
CA VAL A 265 -11.92 -18.45 -5.02
C VAL A 265 -12.40 -17.01 -5.06
N PHE A 266 -11.61 -16.08 -5.62
CA PHE A 266 -12.05 -14.70 -5.82
C PHE A 266 -13.18 -14.62 -6.86
N ALA A 267 -13.05 -15.34 -7.97
CA ALA A 267 -14.08 -15.41 -9.00
C ALA A 267 -15.40 -15.98 -8.45
N SER A 268 -15.34 -17.09 -7.69
CA SER A 268 -16.54 -17.73 -7.13
C SER A 268 -17.26 -16.87 -6.10
N ARG A 269 -16.53 -16.12 -5.25
CA ARG A 269 -17.11 -15.17 -4.29
C ARG A 269 -17.83 -14.00 -4.97
N GLN A 270 -17.31 -13.52 -6.10
CA GLN A 270 -17.97 -12.47 -6.89
C GLN A 270 -19.24 -13.00 -7.57
N GLU A 271 -19.19 -14.22 -8.08
CA GLU A 271 -20.35 -14.86 -8.71
C GLU A 271 -21.48 -15.13 -7.71
N ALA A 272 -21.14 -15.55 -6.48
CA ALA A 272 -22.11 -15.72 -5.40
C ALA A 272 -22.81 -14.39 -5.03
N LYS A 273 -22.07 -13.28 -4.95
CA LYS A 273 -22.65 -11.95 -4.72
C LYS A 273 -23.59 -11.53 -5.85
N ARG A 274 -23.22 -11.80 -7.11
CA ARG A 274 -24.06 -11.51 -8.28
C ARG A 274 -25.36 -12.32 -8.26
N ARG A 275 -25.30 -13.61 -7.91
CA ARG A 275 -26.49 -14.47 -7.79
C ARG A 275 -27.44 -13.96 -6.70
N ALA A 276 -26.90 -13.55 -5.55
CA ALA A 276 -27.70 -12.96 -4.47
C ALA A 276 -28.40 -11.66 -4.89
N THR A 277 -27.71 -10.76 -5.60
CA THR A 277 -28.32 -9.53 -6.13
C THR A 277 -29.39 -9.83 -7.18
N ARG A 278 -29.13 -10.76 -8.10
CA ARG A 278 -30.09 -11.16 -9.14
C ARG A 278 -31.34 -11.81 -8.54
N GLN A 279 -31.20 -12.68 -7.54
CA GLN A 279 -32.34 -13.27 -6.83
C GLN A 279 -33.19 -12.21 -6.13
N ARG A 280 -32.56 -11.19 -5.54
CA ARG A 280 -33.28 -10.07 -4.91
C ARG A 280 -34.11 -9.26 -5.92
N LEU A 281 -33.56 -9.02 -7.10
CA LEU A 281 -34.28 -8.30 -8.18
C LEU A 281 -35.44 -9.12 -8.75
N LEU A 282 -35.25 -10.43 -8.93
CA LEU A 282 -36.29 -11.35 -9.41
C LEU A 282 -37.45 -11.53 -8.42
N GLN A 283 -37.23 -11.27 -7.12
CA GLN A 283 -38.30 -11.27 -6.11
C GLN A 283 -39.18 -10.01 -6.17
N ILE A 284 -38.68 -8.92 -6.76
CA ILE A 284 -39.39 -7.63 -6.82
C ILE A 284 -40.20 -7.51 -8.12
N LEU A 285 -39.71 -8.13 -9.21
CA LEU A 285 -40.30 -8.11 -10.55
C LEU A 285 -41.78 -8.55 -10.68
N PRO A 286 -42.33 -9.52 -9.90
CA PRO A 286 -43.72 -9.95 -10.05
C PRO A 286 -44.77 -8.96 -9.52
N ILE A 287 -44.37 -7.89 -8.84
CA ILE A 287 -45.27 -6.89 -8.24
C ILE A 287 -45.69 -5.84 -9.29
N LEU A 288 -45.07 -5.83 -10.47
CA LEU A 288 -45.25 -4.79 -11.49
C LEU A 288 -46.00 -5.35 -12.72
N GLU A 289 -47.33 -5.24 -12.72
CA GLU A 289 -48.18 -5.41 -13.92
C GLU A 289 -48.34 -4.07 -14.68
N PRO A 290 -48.70 -4.07 -15.99
CA PRO A 290 -48.48 -2.92 -16.87
C PRO A 290 -49.57 -1.86 -16.67
N ILE A 291 -49.28 -0.90 -15.80
CA ILE A 291 -50.07 0.31 -15.59
C ILE A 291 -49.55 1.38 -16.57
N GLY A 292 -50.45 2.13 -17.22
CA GLY A 292 -50.11 3.18 -18.19
C GLY A 292 -49.21 4.27 -17.60
N LEU A 293 -48.42 4.93 -18.47
CA LEU A 293 -47.30 5.81 -18.10
C LEU A 293 -47.59 6.83 -16.99
N GLU A 294 -48.75 7.47 -17.06
CA GLU A 294 -49.16 8.53 -16.13
C GLU A 294 -49.47 7.94 -14.75
N SER A 295 -50.12 6.78 -14.71
CA SER A 295 -50.43 6.08 -13.47
C SER A 295 -49.19 5.37 -12.89
N TYR A 296 -48.19 5.01 -13.70
CA TYR A 296 -46.89 4.48 -13.25
C TYR A 296 -46.03 5.56 -12.56
N ALA A 297 -46.00 6.78 -13.10
CA ALA A 297 -45.30 7.91 -12.48
C ALA A 297 -45.97 8.35 -11.17
N GLU A 298 -47.30 8.43 -11.12
CA GLU A 298 -48.03 8.73 -9.90
C GLU A 298 -47.92 7.62 -8.85
N MET A 299 -47.91 6.34 -9.25
CA MET A 299 -47.72 5.22 -8.33
C MET A 299 -46.31 5.20 -7.73
N LEU A 300 -45.27 5.53 -8.52
CA LEU A 300 -43.90 5.65 -8.03
C LEU A 300 -43.68 6.83 -7.07
N ILE A 301 -44.41 7.94 -7.29
CA ILE A 301 -44.41 9.09 -6.38
C ILE A 301 -45.17 8.75 -5.08
N ASN A 302 -46.28 8.01 -5.17
CA ASN A 302 -47.09 7.60 -4.01
C ASN A 302 -46.45 6.47 -3.18
N GLU A 303 -45.57 5.64 -3.76
CA GLU A 303 -44.80 4.58 -3.08
C GLU A 303 -43.48 5.09 -2.43
N GLU A 304 -43.28 6.41 -2.33
CA GLU A 304 -42.07 7.05 -1.77
C GLU A 304 -40.74 6.62 -2.43
N LEU A 305 -40.79 6.11 -3.67
CA LEU A 305 -39.56 5.73 -4.38
C LEU A 305 -38.80 7.01 -4.76
N ASP A 306 -37.73 7.27 -4.00
CA ASP A 306 -36.90 8.46 -4.13
C ASP A 306 -36.57 8.71 -5.61
N SER A 307 -36.97 9.87 -6.14
CA SER A 307 -36.73 10.29 -7.53
C SER A 307 -35.26 10.14 -7.96
N ARG A 308 -34.32 10.07 -7.00
CA ARG A 308 -32.90 9.78 -7.23
C ARG A 308 -32.59 8.35 -7.66
N LEU A 309 -33.45 7.37 -7.37
CA LEU A 309 -33.29 5.98 -7.79
C LEU A 309 -33.80 5.77 -9.22
N LEU A 310 -34.95 6.37 -9.56
CA LEU A 310 -35.46 6.36 -10.94
C LEU A 310 -34.47 7.02 -11.90
N ARG A 311 -33.81 8.11 -11.49
CA ARG A 311 -32.74 8.78 -12.25
C ARG A 311 -31.51 7.92 -12.56
N LYS A 312 -31.40 6.73 -11.98
CA LYS A 312 -30.31 5.79 -12.25
C LYS A 312 -30.71 4.68 -13.21
N CYS A 313 -31.99 4.57 -13.56
CA CYS A 313 -32.48 3.58 -14.49
C CYS A 313 -32.30 4.10 -15.93
N THR A 314 -31.65 3.30 -16.75
CA THR A 314 -31.54 3.54 -18.19
C THR A 314 -32.86 3.23 -18.90
N ALA A 315 -33.09 3.80 -20.09
CA ALA A 315 -34.25 3.49 -20.92
C ALA A 315 -34.41 1.97 -21.16
N LEU A 316 -33.30 1.22 -21.23
CA LEU A 316 -33.31 -0.23 -21.39
C LEU A 316 -33.78 -0.96 -20.13
N GLU A 317 -33.41 -0.46 -18.94
CA GLU A 317 -33.87 -1.01 -17.67
C GLU A 317 -35.35 -0.70 -17.45
N LEU A 318 -35.79 0.50 -17.79
CA LEU A 318 -37.18 0.89 -17.80
C LEU A 318 -38.00 0.02 -18.78
N HIS A 319 -37.49 -0.26 -19.97
CA HIS A 319 -38.11 -1.18 -20.92
C HIS A 319 -38.19 -2.61 -20.36
N SER A 320 -37.13 -3.08 -19.71
CA SER A 320 -37.11 -4.39 -19.04
C SER A 320 -38.06 -4.50 -17.84
N MET A 321 -38.51 -3.36 -17.30
CA MET A 321 -39.54 -3.24 -16.27
C MET A 321 -40.96 -3.17 -16.85
N GLY A 322 -41.12 -3.33 -18.18
CA GLY A 322 -42.42 -3.44 -18.84
C GLY A 322 -42.88 -2.18 -19.59
N LEU A 323 -42.11 -1.09 -19.56
CA LEU A 323 -42.40 0.10 -20.38
C LEU A 323 -42.15 -0.20 -21.84
N LYS A 324 -42.96 0.33 -22.77
CA LYS A 324 -42.61 0.25 -24.20
C LYS A 324 -41.35 1.07 -24.45
N MET A 325 -40.48 0.58 -25.32
CA MET A 325 -39.16 1.19 -25.54
C MET A 325 -39.23 2.67 -25.91
N GLY A 326 -40.22 3.08 -26.71
CA GLY A 326 -40.45 4.49 -27.05
C GLY A 326 -40.75 5.36 -25.82
N ASP A 327 -41.60 4.87 -24.92
CA ASP A 327 -41.98 5.59 -23.72
C ASP A 327 -40.85 5.59 -22.66
N ALA A 328 -40.06 4.51 -22.62
CA ALA A 328 -38.89 4.41 -21.75
C ALA A 328 -37.77 5.38 -22.16
N ILE A 329 -37.60 5.61 -23.47
CA ILE A 329 -36.67 6.61 -24.01
C ILE A 329 -37.17 8.02 -23.68
N ALA A 330 -38.45 8.31 -23.97
CA ALA A 330 -39.04 9.61 -23.69
C ALA A 330 -38.97 9.99 -22.19
N LEU A 331 -39.24 9.05 -21.30
CA LEU A 331 -39.13 9.26 -19.85
C LEU A 331 -37.68 9.50 -19.41
N TYR A 332 -36.72 8.76 -19.97
CA TYR A 332 -35.31 8.94 -19.69
C TYR A 332 -34.80 10.32 -20.18
N GLU A 333 -35.23 10.74 -21.37
CA GLU A 333 -34.88 12.05 -21.94
C GLU A 333 -35.47 13.19 -21.12
N HIS A 334 -36.75 13.12 -20.75
CA HIS A 334 -37.38 14.11 -19.87
C HIS A 334 -36.67 14.24 -18.52
N MET A 335 -36.21 13.13 -17.94
CA MET A 335 -35.45 13.14 -16.68
C MET A 335 -34.02 13.69 -16.83
N ALA A 336 -33.44 13.62 -18.02
CA ALA A 336 -32.13 14.17 -18.34
C ALA A 336 -32.22 15.68 -18.63
N GLU A 337 -33.29 16.16 -19.25
CA GLU A 337 -33.53 17.58 -19.53
C GLU A 337 -33.71 18.41 -18.23
N ASP A 338 -34.34 17.83 -17.21
CA ASP A 338 -34.46 18.43 -15.88
C ASP A 338 -33.10 18.64 -15.17
N GLU A 339 -32.00 17.99 -15.58
CA GLU A 339 -30.65 18.30 -15.06
C GLU A 339 -30.10 19.63 -15.62
N GLY A 340 -30.52 20.04 -16.82
CA GLY A 340 -30.04 21.25 -17.49
C GLY A 340 -30.61 22.52 -16.87
N THR A 341 -31.92 22.54 -16.64
CA THR A 341 -32.67 23.64 -16.02
C THR A 341 -32.30 23.83 -14.54
N PHE A 342 -32.06 22.75 -13.79
CA PHE A 342 -31.65 22.83 -12.38
C PHE A 342 -30.21 23.36 -12.19
N ARG A 343 -29.30 23.12 -13.15
CA ARG A 343 -27.94 23.69 -13.12
C ARG A 343 -27.90 25.16 -13.50
N GLN A 344 -28.77 25.62 -14.41
CA GLN A 344 -28.88 27.05 -14.76
C GLN A 344 -29.45 27.89 -13.61
N HIS A 345 -30.49 27.41 -12.91
CA HIS A 345 -31.05 28.12 -11.76
C HIS A 345 -30.08 28.21 -10.56
N ARG A 346 -29.10 27.30 -10.46
CA ARG A 346 -28.10 27.35 -9.39
C ARG A 346 -26.95 28.32 -9.68
N LYS A 347 -26.66 28.60 -10.95
CA LYS A 347 -25.65 29.60 -11.36
C LYS A 347 -26.21 31.03 -11.32
N SER A 348 -27.47 31.23 -11.69
CA SER A 348 -28.10 32.56 -11.65
C SER A 348 -28.34 33.09 -10.22
N SER A 349 -28.36 32.20 -9.23
CA SER A 349 -28.65 32.55 -7.83
C SER A 349 -27.39 32.89 -7.01
N LEU A 350 -26.19 32.82 -7.62
CA LEU A 350 -24.91 32.98 -6.92
C LEU A 350 -24.04 34.16 -7.42
N GLU A 351 -24.53 34.98 -8.36
CA GLU A 351 -23.79 36.15 -8.86
C GLU A 351 -24.52 37.49 -8.55
N ASN A 352 -24.07 38.11 -7.43
CA ASN A 352 -23.96 39.54 -7.10
C ASN A 352 -25.16 40.39 -6.59
N PRO A 353 -24.94 41.50 -5.82
CA PRO A 353 -23.66 42.15 -5.42
C PRO A 353 -23.52 42.62 -3.94
N LEU A 354 -22.27 42.88 -3.48
CA LEU A 354 -21.83 44.17 -2.92
C LEU A 354 -20.33 44.20 -2.52
N PHE A 355 -19.54 44.80 -3.42
CA PHE A 355 -18.37 45.69 -3.28
C PHE A 355 -17.53 45.76 -1.96
N LEU A 356 -16.20 45.65 -2.10
CA LEU A 356 -15.28 46.83 -2.14
C LEU A 356 -13.82 46.47 -2.53
N HIS A 357 -13.18 47.47 -3.13
CA HIS A 357 -11.85 47.59 -3.75
C HIS A 357 -10.64 46.94 -3.07
N LEU A 358 -9.68 46.48 -3.90
CA LEU A 358 -8.31 47.03 -4.01
C LEU A 358 -7.59 46.47 -5.25
N GLN A 359 -6.93 47.37 -5.99
CA GLN A 359 -6.00 47.08 -7.08
C GLN A 359 -4.69 46.49 -6.53
N ASP A 360 -4.03 45.64 -7.30
CA ASP A 360 -2.57 45.68 -7.54
C ASP A 360 -2.20 44.71 -8.70
N ASP A 361 -1.31 45.17 -9.57
CA ASP A 361 -0.87 44.54 -10.82
C ASP A 361 -0.13 43.19 -10.65
N PRO A 362 -0.15 42.29 -11.67
CA PRO A 362 0.66 41.07 -11.65
C PRO A 362 2.15 41.34 -12.00
N PRO A 363 3.10 40.64 -11.36
CA PRO A 363 4.51 40.73 -11.73
C PRO A 363 4.79 40.00 -13.07
N PRO A 364 5.80 40.47 -13.84
CA PRO A 364 6.18 39.86 -15.11
C PRO A 364 7.12 38.69 -14.82
N ASP A 365 6.73 37.44 -15.10
CA ASP A 365 7.65 36.31 -15.30
C ASP A 365 6.90 34.99 -15.59
N SER A 366 6.09 34.97 -16.66
CA SER A 366 5.50 33.72 -17.17
C SER A 366 5.82 33.41 -18.63
N GLN A 367 6.82 34.09 -19.21
CA GLN A 367 7.26 33.85 -20.60
C GLN A 367 8.47 32.91 -20.76
N ILE A 368 9.02 32.32 -19.70
CA ILE A 368 10.28 31.52 -19.81
C ILE A 368 10.06 29.99 -19.93
N VAL A 369 8.83 29.47 -19.88
CA VAL A 369 8.63 27.99 -19.92
C VAL A 369 8.16 27.46 -21.29
N LEU A 370 7.94 28.32 -22.28
CA LEU A 370 7.46 27.88 -23.62
C LEU A 370 8.55 27.67 -24.68
N GLU A 371 9.82 27.95 -24.41
CA GLU A 371 10.92 27.72 -25.37
C GLU A 371 11.70 26.41 -25.19
N ALA A 372 11.39 25.60 -24.17
CA ALA A 372 12.12 24.35 -23.92
C ALA A 372 11.53 23.10 -24.61
N PHE A 373 10.45 23.23 -25.39
CA PHE A 373 9.74 22.07 -25.98
C PHE A 373 9.82 21.96 -27.52
N SER A 374 10.43 22.90 -28.25
CA SER A 374 10.49 22.85 -29.72
C SER A 374 11.77 22.28 -30.32
N THR A 375 12.74 21.82 -29.51
CA THR A 375 14.07 21.41 -30.00
C THR A 375 14.35 19.89 -29.91
N LYS A 376 13.33 19.03 -29.85
CA LYS A 376 13.56 17.57 -29.71
C LYS A 376 12.76 16.62 -30.61
N PHE A 377 11.99 17.13 -31.58
CA PHE A 377 11.45 16.29 -32.66
C PHE A 377 11.58 17.04 -33.97
N GLY A 378 12.74 16.86 -34.62
CA GLY A 378 12.91 17.24 -36.01
C GLY A 378 12.04 16.35 -36.89
N MET A 379 11.07 16.97 -37.54
CA MET A 379 10.48 16.51 -38.79
C MET A 379 10.28 17.76 -39.65
N GLU A 380 10.74 17.66 -40.90
CA GLU A 380 10.56 18.67 -41.95
C GLU A 380 9.08 18.94 -42.24
#